data_AF-A0A9P9ZCW2-F1
#
_entry.id   AF-A0A9P9ZCW2-F1
#
_cell.length_a   1.000
_cell.length_b   1.000
_cell.length_c   1.000
_cell.angle_alpha   90.00
_cell.angle_beta   90.00
_cell.angle_gamma   90.00
#
_symmetry.space_group_name_H-M   'P 1'
#
loop_
_entity.id
_entity.type
_entity.pdbx_description
1 polymer ?
#
loop_
_entity_poly.entity_id
_entity_poly.type
_entity_poly.pdbx_seq_one_letter_code
_entity_poly.pdbx_strand_id
1 'polypeptide(L)'
;MSSPAKKTQSPAPQSPMPGPAPPAVKTTGPLPGSHWAEQGLPEEEENDGDSTIGSDIESSTASISSSILKYRTMNGRTYHSDSVTDGEYWGPNDAKQNEMLDIFHHVMTICLDGRLYDAPLPKNPENAIDLGTGTGLWAIDFADKFPNCNVMGTDISPIQPSWVPSNVRFEIDDYNKEWTYNSNFFDFIHLRWLSGTVKDWPALYKKAYQCCKPGGYIEHMDASGTVLSDDGSVDNKIHAIAQWGPMWQEGGRRIGYEVDLHSTNLMENAMKEAGFVNIVTKDYKVPLSPWSKDKKMNELGLYLYVAMGQDLDGILQFMFGKVMGWTTEEINIYIKHLQKELKNTTLHPYFIYRMVYAQKLLDT
;
A
#
# COMPACT_ATOMS: atom_id res chain seq x y z
N MET A 1 -37.15 -47.77 -50.62
CA MET A 1 -37.31 -46.67 -49.64
C MET A 1 -36.41 -46.99 -48.47
N SER A 2 -35.28 -46.30 -48.33
CA SER A 2 -34.34 -46.50 -47.22
C SER A 2 -33.89 -45.14 -46.71
N SER A 3 -34.22 -44.87 -45.46
CA SER A 3 -33.98 -43.62 -44.73
C SER A 3 -32.48 -43.33 -44.53
N PRO A 4 -32.05 -42.06 -44.51
CA PRO A 4 -30.66 -41.71 -44.21
C PRO A 4 -30.38 -41.72 -42.70
N ALA A 5 -29.19 -42.22 -42.35
CA ALA A 5 -28.68 -42.35 -40.99
C ALA A 5 -28.35 -40.99 -40.34
N LYS A 6 -28.74 -40.83 -39.06
CA LYS A 6 -28.37 -39.71 -38.19
C LYS A 6 -26.87 -39.77 -37.84
N LYS A 7 -26.14 -38.67 -38.08
CA LYS A 7 -24.80 -38.44 -37.50
C LYS A 7 -24.94 -38.10 -36.01
N THR A 8 -24.26 -38.85 -35.16
CA THR A 8 -24.06 -38.56 -33.73
C THR A 8 -23.00 -37.47 -33.56
N GLN A 9 -23.35 -36.37 -32.89
CA GLN A 9 -22.42 -35.34 -32.42
C GLN A 9 -21.71 -35.81 -31.15
N SER A 10 -20.39 -35.64 -31.10
CA SER A 10 -19.56 -35.82 -29.90
C SER A 10 -19.73 -34.61 -28.96
N PRO A 11 -19.72 -34.80 -27.62
CA PRO A 11 -19.86 -33.71 -26.67
C PRO A 11 -18.56 -32.88 -26.54
N ALA A 12 -18.72 -31.58 -26.35
CA ALA A 12 -17.62 -30.62 -26.15
C ALA A 12 -16.94 -30.81 -24.77
N PRO A 13 -15.66 -30.41 -24.62
CA PRO A 13 -14.93 -30.57 -23.35
C PRO A 13 -15.48 -29.63 -22.28
N GLN A 14 -15.75 -30.17 -21.09
CA GLN A 14 -16.10 -29.38 -19.90
C GLN A 14 -14.88 -28.63 -19.38
N SER A 15 -15.01 -27.32 -19.18
CA SER A 15 -14.04 -26.51 -18.45
C SER A 15 -13.90 -27.02 -17.01
N PRO A 16 -12.68 -27.08 -16.44
CA PRO A 16 -12.48 -27.55 -15.07
C PRO A 16 -13.13 -26.58 -14.08
N MET A 17 -13.88 -27.13 -13.11
CA MET A 17 -14.46 -26.35 -12.03
C MET A 17 -13.37 -25.71 -11.16
N PRO A 18 -13.59 -24.50 -10.62
CA PRO A 18 -12.71 -23.93 -9.62
C PRO A 18 -12.65 -24.86 -8.40
N GLY A 19 -11.44 -25.17 -7.94
CA GLY A 19 -11.25 -25.91 -6.69
C GLY A 19 -11.86 -25.16 -5.50
N PRO A 20 -12.20 -25.87 -4.41
CA PRO A 20 -12.74 -25.23 -3.22
C PRO A 20 -11.76 -24.18 -2.68
N ALA A 21 -12.27 -22.98 -2.41
CA ALA A 21 -11.51 -21.94 -1.75
C ALA A 21 -10.97 -22.47 -0.41
N PRO A 22 -9.72 -22.13 -0.03
CA PRO A 22 -9.18 -22.55 1.25
C PRO A 22 -10.07 -22.04 2.39
N PRO A 23 -10.23 -22.82 3.48
CA PRO A 23 -11.10 -22.43 4.57
C PRO A 23 -10.60 -21.12 5.20
N ALA A 24 -11.53 -20.21 5.48
CA ALA A 24 -11.27 -19.00 6.23
C ALA A 24 -10.58 -19.35 7.56
N VAL A 25 -9.35 -18.87 7.74
CA VAL A 25 -8.58 -19.06 8.96
C VAL A 25 -9.33 -18.34 10.09
N LYS A 26 -9.81 -19.11 11.08
CA LYS A 26 -10.27 -18.52 12.35
C LYS A 26 -9.06 -17.87 13.02
N THR A 27 -9.01 -16.55 13.02
CA THR A 27 -7.94 -15.78 13.63
C THR A 27 -7.97 -15.95 15.16
N THR A 28 -7.02 -16.71 15.69
CA THR A 28 -6.50 -16.41 17.02
C THR A 28 -5.91 -15.01 16.94
N GLY A 29 -6.34 -14.07 17.78
CA GLY A 29 -5.83 -12.69 17.77
C GLY A 29 -4.31 -12.61 17.92
N PRO A 30 -3.71 -11.42 17.67
CA PRO A 30 -2.26 -11.27 17.76
C PRO A 30 -1.72 -11.61 19.16
N LEU A 31 -0.49 -12.11 19.21
CA LEU A 31 0.23 -12.30 20.47
C LEU A 31 0.36 -10.95 21.21
N PRO A 32 0.02 -10.87 22.51
CA PRO A 32 0.04 -9.61 23.26
C PRO A 32 1.47 -9.12 23.52
N GLY A 33 1.64 -7.83 23.84
CA GLY A 33 2.95 -7.26 24.19
C GLY A 33 3.69 -8.04 25.27
N SER A 34 2.96 -8.51 26.28
CA SER A 34 3.52 -9.29 27.40
C SER A 34 4.21 -10.58 26.95
N HIS A 35 3.75 -11.19 25.85
CA HIS A 35 4.39 -12.36 25.27
C HIS A 35 5.83 -12.05 24.85
N TRP A 36 6.04 -10.90 24.20
CA TRP A 36 7.37 -10.46 23.76
C TRP A 36 8.25 -10.06 24.94
N ALA A 37 7.68 -9.36 25.93
CA ALA A 37 8.41 -9.04 27.16
C ALA A 37 8.91 -10.30 27.90
N GLU A 38 8.09 -11.36 27.96
CA GLU A 38 8.48 -12.65 28.56
C GLU A 38 9.59 -13.37 27.78
N GLN A 39 9.63 -13.22 26.45
CA GLN A 39 10.71 -13.78 25.63
C GLN A 39 12.03 -13.02 25.81
N GLY A 40 11.99 -11.75 26.17
CA GLY A 40 13.17 -10.89 26.27
C GLY A 40 13.80 -10.57 24.91
N LEU A 41 14.99 -9.95 24.93
CA LEU A 41 15.74 -9.65 23.71
C LEU A 41 16.21 -10.95 23.04
N PRO A 42 16.20 -11.03 21.70
CA PRO A 42 16.76 -12.18 21.00
C PRO A 42 18.27 -12.27 21.26
N GLU A 43 18.80 -13.50 21.36
CA GLU A 43 20.25 -13.73 21.41
C GLU A 43 20.92 -13.09 20.19
N GLU A 44 21.88 -12.19 20.44
CA GLU A 44 22.61 -11.43 19.41
C GLU A 44 23.69 -12.32 18.77
N GLU A 45 23.71 -12.37 17.44
CA GLU A 45 24.93 -12.68 16.69
C GLU A 45 25.60 -11.34 16.35
N GLU A 46 26.85 -11.14 16.80
CA GLU A 46 27.61 -9.90 16.59
C GLU A 46 27.70 -9.56 15.09
N ASN A 47 27.08 -8.46 14.67
CA ASN A 47 27.47 -7.75 13.46
C ASN A 47 27.12 -6.27 13.55
N ASP A 48 28.15 -5.46 13.76
CA ASP A 48 28.11 -3.99 13.84
C ASP A 48 28.00 -3.37 12.44
N GLY A 49 27.10 -2.40 12.30
CA GLY A 49 26.96 -1.60 11.09
C GLY A 49 25.93 -0.51 11.26
N ASP A 50 26.25 0.50 12.09
CA ASP A 50 25.50 1.76 12.18
C ASP A 50 26.04 2.76 11.15
N SER A 51 25.14 3.55 10.55
CA SER A 51 25.51 4.75 9.78
C SER A 51 24.38 5.77 9.89
N THR A 52 24.66 6.83 10.64
CA THR A 52 23.86 8.05 10.71
C THR A 52 24.24 8.98 9.55
N ILE A 53 23.25 9.46 8.80
CA ILE A 53 23.38 10.65 7.93
C ILE A 53 22.26 11.62 8.31
N GLY A 54 22.66 12.82 8.73
CA GLY A 54 21.75 13.96 8.91
C GLY A 54 21.68 14.81 7.65
N SER A 55 20.52 15.43 7.40
CA SER A 55 20.34 16.40 6.33
C SER A 55 19.50 17.60 6.80
N ASP A 56 20.00 18.80 6.51
CA ASP A 56 19.29 20.07 6.65
C ASP A 56 18.32 20.28 5.47
N ILE A 57 17.11 20.80 5.74
CA ILE A 57 16.12 21.20 4.73
C ILE A 57 15.92 22.71 4.80
N GLU A 58 16.29 23.42 3.72
CA GLU A 58 15.91 24.82 3.48
C GLU A 58 14.49 24.93 2.92
N SER A 59 13.73 25.90 3.44
CA SER A 59 12.34 26.19 3.04
C SER A 59 12.30 27.31 2.00
N SER A 60 11.42 27.21 0.99
CA SER A 60 11.03 28.35 0.15
C SER A 60 9.57 28.30 -0.32
N THR A 61 9.09 29.46 -0.76
CA THR A 61 7.75 30.01 -0.58
C THR A 61 6.68 29.58 -1.59
N ALA A 62 5.73 28.76 -1.12
CA ALA A 62 4.31 28.92 -1.42
C ALA A 62 3.63 29.37 -0.12
N SER A 63 2.59 30.22 -0.18
CA SER A 63 1.91 30.70 1.03
C SER A 63 1.06 29.59 1.65
N ILE A 64 1.71 28.66 2.33
CA ILE A 64 1.06 27.69 3.21
C ILE A 64 0.64 28.46 4.46
N SER A 65 -0.62 28.34 4.88
CA SER A 65 -1.06 28.90 6.16
C SER A 65 -0.19 28.34 7.28
N SER A 66 0.29 29.19 8.21
CA SER A 66 1.09 28.75 9.35
C SER A 66 0.41 27.67 10.20
N SER A 67 -0.92 27.55 10.14
CA SER A 67 -1.68 26.49 10.82
C SER A 67 -1.43 25.10 10.25
N ILE A 68 -1.18 24.99 8.95
CA ILE A 68 -0.97 23.71 8.25
C ILE A 68 0.38 23.10 8.62
N LEU A 69 1.39 23.95 8.88
CA LEU A 69 2.71 23.53 9.35
C LEU A 69 2.76 23.26 10.86
N LYS A 70 1.63 23.36 11.58
CA LYS A 70 1.52 22.93 12.98
C LYS A 70 1.28 21.42 13.01
N TYR A 71 2.35 20.67 12.82
CA TYR A 71 2.34 19.22 12.91
C TYR A 71 2.08 18.75 14.34
N ARG A 72 1.39 17.62 14.47
CA ARG A 72 1.37 16.87 15.73
C ARG A 72 2.76 16.31 15.98
N THR A 73 3.22 16.32 17.23
CA THR A 73 4.46 15.65 17.62
C THR A 73 4.15 14.56 18.63
N MET A 74 4.57 13.33 18.33
CA MET A 74 4.44 12.18 19.24
C MET A 74 5.78 11.44 19.25
N ASN A 75 6.35 11.24 20.44
CA ASN A 75 7.64 10.54 20.63
C ASN A 75 8.78 11.08 19.73
N GLY A 76 8.83 12.40 19.52
CA GLY A 76 9.86 13.05 18.69
C GLY A 76 9.64 12.93 17.17
N ARG A 77 8.57 12.28 16.72
CA ARG A 77 8.17 12.17 15.31
C ARG A 77 7.08 13.18 14.97
N THR A 78 7.06 13.68 13.75
CA THR A 78 6.00 14.60 13.27
C THR A 78 4.92 13.84 12.51
N TYR A 79 3.69 14.32 12.60
CA TYR A 79 2.50 13.78 11.93
C TYR A 79 1.66 14.92 11.36
N HIS A 80 0.67 14.58 10.52
CA HIS A 80 -0.27 15.54 9.92
C HIS A 80 -0.85 16.54 10.93
N SER A 81 -1.24 17.72 10.43
CA SER A 81 -1.90 18.74 11.22
C SER A 81 -3.39 18.46 11.38
N ASP A 82 -3.92 18.65 12.59
CA ASP A 82 -5.36 18.61 12.92
C ASP A 82 -6.18 19.59 12.07
N SER A 83 -5.54 20.65 11.57
CA SER A 83 -6.21 21.63 10.71
C SER A 83 -6.56 21.09 9.32
N VAL A 84 -5.91 19.99 8.91
CA VAL A 84 -6.09 19.36 7.59
C VAL A 84 -7.06 18.19 7.65
N THR A 85 -6.97 17.34 8.68
CA THR A 85 -7.88 16.21 8.87
C THR A 85 -8.21 15.96 10.34
N ASP A 86 -9.44 15.52 10.59
CA ASP A 86 -9.91 15.05 11.89
C ASP A 86 -9.66 13.53 12.07
N GLY A 87 -9.17 12.85 11.03
CA GLY A 87 -8.86 11.42 11.07
C GLY A 87 -7.59 11.12 11.87
N GLU A 88 -7.56 9.97 12.54
CA GLU A 88 -6.29 9.43 13.03
C GLU A 88 -5.52 8.80 11.87
N TYR A 89 -4.40 9.40 11.46
CA TYR A 89 -3.46 8.81 10.52
C TYR A 89 -2.21 8.34 11.27
N TRP A 90 -1.82 7.09 10.99
CA TRP A 90 -0.81 6.36 11.76
C TRP A 90 0.63 6.59 11.28
N GLY A 91 0.82 7.07 10.04
CA GLY A 91 2.14 7.30 9.48
C GLY A 91 2.75 8.63 9.93
N PRO A 92 4.04 8.68 10.31
CA PRO A 92 4.77 9.93 10.46
C PRO A 92 4.87 10.71 9.14
N ASN A 93 5.40 11.93 9.18
CA ASN A 93 5.65 12.76 7.99
C ASN A 93 7.02 13.48 8.01
N ASP A 94 7.97 12.94 8.78
CA ASP A 94 9.34 13.43 8.87
C ASP A 94 10.27 12.75 7.85
N ALA A 95 11.53 13.23 7.77
CA ALA A 95 12.51 12.79 6.80
C ALA A 95 12.76 11.26 6.82
N LYS A 96 12.72 10.63 8.00
CA LYS A 96 12.92 9.18 8.15
C LYS A 96 11.82 8.39 7.43
N GLN A 97 10.56 8.81 7.61
CA GLN A 97 9.42 8.20 6.90
C GLN A 97 9.45 8.52 5.41
N ASN A 98 9.81 9.74 5.02
CA ASN A 98 9.89 10.12 3.60
C ASN A 98 10.93 9.28 2.85
N GLU A 99 12.10 9.02 3.45
CA GLU A 99 13.11 8.15 2.87
C GLU A 99 12.59 6.70 2.71
N MET A 100 11.82 6.20 3.68
CA MET A 100 11.16 4.90 3.54
C MET A 100 10.19 4.87 2.36
N LEU A 101 9.35 5.90 2.20
CA LEU A 101 8.42 6.02 1.07
C LEU A 101 9.15 6.07 -0.28
N ASP A 102 10.28 6.75 -0.36
CA ASP A 102 11.09 6.85 -1.57
C ASP A 102 11.69 5.49 -1.95
N ILE A 103 12.22 4.75 -0.98
CA ILE A 103 12.70 3.38 -1.20
C ILE A 103 11.53 2.48 -1.61
N PHE A 104 10.38 2.61 -0.95
CA PHE A 104 9.17 1.84 -1.27
C PHE A 104 8.68 2.10 -2.71
N HIS A 105 8.76 3.35 -3.18
CA HIS A 105 8.49 3.66 -4.58
C HIS A 105 9.40 2.86 -5.53
N HIS A 106 10.69 2.78 -5.23
CA HIS A 106 11.64 1.97 -5.99
C HIS A 106 11.33 0.46 -5.94
N VAL A 107 10.92 -0.09 -4.78
CA VAL A 107 10.44 -1.48 -4.66
C VAL A 107 9.31 -1.73 -5.64
N MET A 108 8.32 -0.83 -5.72
CA MET A 108 7.18 -0.98 -6.64
C MET A 108 7.60 -0.88 -8.11
N THR A 109 8.55 0.00 -8.44
CA THR A 109 9.13 0.08 -9.79
C THR A 109 9.82 -1.22 -10.19
N ILE A 110 10.59 -1.86 -9.30
CA ILE A 110 11.16 -3.19 -9.57
C ILE A 110 10.05 -4.22 -9.75
N CYS A 111 9.08 -4.25 -8.84
CA CYS A 111 7.94 -5.19 -8.85
C CYS A 111 7.24 -5.18 -10.22
N LEU A 112 6.97 -3.98 -10.74
CA LEU A 112 6.26 -3.73 -12.01
C LEU A 112 7.18 -3.66 -13.24
N ASP A 113 8.41 -4.16 -13.19
CA ASP A 113 9.38 -4.14 -14.29
C ASP A 113 9.61 -2.75 -14.92
N GLY A 114 9.69 -1.73 -14.07
CA GLY A 114 9.89 -0.33 -14.49
C GLY A 114 8.62 0.36 -14.99
N ARG A 115 7.45 -0.29 -14.93
CA ARG A 115 6.16 0.35 -15.26
C ARG A 115 5.63 1.12 -14.05
N LEU A 116 4.98 2.25 -14.32
CA LEU A 116 4.31 3.06 -13.29
C LEU A 116 2.85 2.66 -13.07
N TYR A 117 2.24 2.04 -14.08
CA TYR A 117 0.85 1.60 -14.08
C TYR A 117 0.66 0.47 -15.11
N ASP A 118 -0.41 -0.31 -14.95
CA ASP A 118 -0.77 -1.43 -15.85
C ASP A 118 -2.07 -1.17 -16.64
N ALA A 119 -2.91 -0.23 -16.18
CA ALA A 119 -4.14 0.16 -16.83
C ALA A 119 -3.89 0.58 -18.30
N PRO A 120 -4.74 0.16 -19.26
CA PRO A 120 -4.56 0.47 -20.66
C PRO A 120 -5.01 1.90 -20.99
N LEU A 121 -4.23 2.88 -20.54
CA LEU A 121 -4.49 4.31 -20.71
C LEU A 121 -4.46 4.73 -22.18
N PRO A 122 -5.19 5.80 -22.55
CA PRO A 122 -5.04 6.43 -23.85
C PRO A 122 -3.59 6.88 -24.06
N LYS A 123 -3.16 6.99 -25.32
CA LYS A 123 -1.78 7.38 -25.65
C LYS A 123 -1.37 8.74 -25.05
N ASN A 124 -2.33 9.66 -24.93
CA ASN A 124 -2.14 10.99 -24.38
C ASN A 124 -3.24 11.27 -23.33
N PRO A 125 -3.08 10.83 -22.07
CA PRO A 125 -3.99 11.24 -21.01
C PRO A 125 -3.86 12.74 -20.76
N GLU A 126 -4.96 13.44 -20.51
CA GLU A 126 -4.96 14.90 -20.31
C GLU A 126 -4.89 15.27 -18.83
N ASN A 127 -5.57 14.51 -17.96
CA ASN A 127 -5.58 14.75 -16.53
C ASN A 127 -5.44 13.44 -15.75
N ALA A 128 -4.51 13.41 -14.80
CA ALA A 128 -4.33 12.29 -13.87
C ALA A 128 -4.30 12.79 -12.43
N ILE A 129 -4.74 11.95 -11.49
CA ILE A 129 -4.62 12.21 -10.05
C ILE A 129 -4.00 11.02 -9.33
N ASP A 130 -3.08 11.30 -8.41
CA ASP A 130 -2.46 10.37 -7.47
C ASP A 130 -2.95 10.69 -6.05
N LEU A 131 -3.81 9.82 -5.51
CA LEU A 131 -4.42 10.01 -4.19
C LEU A 131 -3.52 9.44 -3.10
N GLY A 132 -3.22 10.24 -2.07
CA GLY A 132 -2.26 9.86 -1.04
C GLY A 132 -0.85 9.73 -1.61
N THR A 133 -0.41 10.79 -2.31
CA THR A 133 0.81 10.79 -3.12
C THR A 133 2.10 10.64 -2.30
N GLY A 134 2.06 10.82 -0.98
CA GLY A 134 3.24 10.72 -0.12
C GLY A 134 4.28 11.76 -0.53
N THR A 135 5.51 11.32 -0.80
CA THR A 135 6.60 12.21 -1.28
C THR A 135 6.38 12.74 -2.70
N GLY A 136 5.40 12.20 -3.44
CA GLY A 136 5.03 12.68 -4.78
C GLY A 136 5.80 12.02 -5.93
N LEU A 137 6.72 11.08 -5.63
CA LEU A 137 7.58 10.47 -6.67
C LEU A 137 6.80 9.84 -7.81
N TRP A 138 5.71 9.12 -7.52
CA TRP A 138 4.90 8.52 -8.58
C TRP A 138 4.28 9.58 -9.50
N ALA A 139 3.72 10.63 -8.92
CA ALA A 139 3.11 11.72 -9.68
C ALA A 139 4.14 12.46 -10.55
N ILE A 140 5.36 12.64 -10.04
CA ILE A 140 6.49 13.24 -10.77
C ILE A 140 6.90 12.35 -11.95
N ASP A 141 7.14 11.06 -11.71
CA ASP A 141 7.54 10.11 -12.75
C ASP A 141 6.46 9.98 -13.83
N PHE A 142 5.17 10.00 -13.43
CA PHE A 142 4.06 9.97 -14.38
C PHE A 142 3.98 11.26 -15.20
N ALA A 143 4.24 12.42 -14.59
CA ALA A 143 4.28 13.72 -15.27
C ALA A 143 5.44 13.80 -16.27
N ASP A 144 6.61 13.28 -15.94
CA ASP A 144 7.75 13.18 -16.86
C ASP A 144 7.46 12.25 -18.04
N LYS A 145 6.78 11.12 -17.78
CA LYS A 145 6.34 10.19 -18.83
C LYS A 145 5.31 10.81 -19.78
N PHE A 146 4.45 11.68 -19.28
CA PHE A 146 3.37 12.32 -20.02
C PHE A 146 3.42 13.85 -19.91
N PRO A 147 4.31 14.53 -20.65
CA PRO A 147 4.55 15.97 -20.51
C PRO A 147 3.34 16.86 -20.84
N ASN A 148 2.33 16.32 -21.51
CA ASN A 148 1.07 17.02 -21.83
C ASN A 148 -0.08 16.66 -20.87
N CYS A 149 0.14 15.75 -19.92
CA CYS A 149 -0.84 15.39 -18.91
C CYS A 149 -0.71 16.35 -17.73
N ASN A 150 -1.82 16.92 -17.27
CA ASN A 150 -1.89 17.64 -16.01
C ASN A 150 -2.01 16.62 -14.87
N VAL A 151 -0.96 16.48 -14.08
CA VAL A 151 -0.91 15.55 -12.95
C VAL A 151 -1.18 16.30 -11.64
N MET A 152 -2.08 15.77 -10.84
CA MET A 152 -2.36 16.25 -9.48
C MET A 152 -1.95 15.15 -8.49
N GLY A 153 -1.11 15.46 -7.51
CA GLY A 153 -0.91 14.60 -6.34
C GLY A 153 -1.60 15.21 -5.12
N THR A 154 -2.30 14.40 -4.32
CA THR A 154 -2.90 14.88 -3.07
C THR A 154 -2.42 14.14 -1.86
N ASP A 155 -2.16 14.88 -0.78
CA ASP A 155 -1.78 14.31 0.51
C ASP A 155 -2.23 15.23 1.65
N ILE A 156 -2.41 14.67 2.85
CA ILE A 156 -2.74 15.46 4.05
C ILE A 156 -1.51 16.18 4.63
N SER A 157 -0.30 15.80 4.20
CA SER A 157 0.96 16.41 4.61
C SER A 157 1.69 17.03 3.41
N PRO A 158 2.17 18.28 3.51
CA PRO A 158 2.98 18.91 2.46
C PRO A 158 4.44 18.44 2.57
N ILE A 159 4.71 17.20 2.17
CA ILE A 159 6.04 16.56 2.21
C ILE A 159 6.68 16.37 0.83
N GLN A 160 6.09 16.98 -0.20
CA GLN A 160 6.52 16.84 -1.59
C GLN A 160 7.63 17.85 -1.93
N PRO A 161 8.54 17.54 -2.87
CA PRO A 161 9.62 18.44 -3.26
C PRO A 161 9.08 19.71 -3.93
N SER A 162 9.83 20.81 -3.81
CA SER A 162 9.49 22.10 -4.41
C SER A 162 9.84 22.19 -5.90
N TRP A 163 10.88 21.46 -6.33
CA TRP A 163 11.33 21.42 -7.72
C TRP A 163 10.73 20.22 -8.43
N VAL A 164 9.70 20.46 -9.24
CA VAL A 164 8.95 19.42 -9.96
C VAL A 164 8.65 19.83 -11.40
N PRO A 165 8.29 18.88 -12.29
CA PRO A 165 7.85 19.18 -13.64
C PRO A 165 6.70 20.21 -13.66
N SER A 166 6.66 21.06 -14.69
CA SER A 166 5.67 22.14 -14.79
C SER A 166 4.22 21.64 -14.93
N ASN A 167 4.03 20.36 -15.26
CA ASN A 167 2.74 19.72 -15.47
C ASN A 167 2.29 18.88 -14.26
N VAL A 168 2.99 18.92 -13.13
CA VAL A 168 2.51 18.34 -11.86
C VAL A 168 2.27 19.42 -10.82
N ARG A 169 1.22 19.25 -10.01
CA ARG A 169 0.96 20.07 -8.83
C ARG A 169 0.56 19.20 -7.65
N PHE A 170 0.84 19.68 -6.45
CA PHE A 170 0.42 19.04 -5.21
C PHE A 170 -0.59 19.88 -4.46
N GLU A 171 -1.63 19.22 -3.95
CA GLU A 171 -2.68 19.84 -3.16
C GLU A 171 -2.77 19.15 -1.81
N ILE A 172 -2.89 19.96 -0.75
CA ILE A 172 -3.10 19.45 0.59
C ILE A 172 -4.58 19.11 0.72
N ASP A 173 -4.92 17.82 0.64
CA ASP A 173 -6.30 17.37 0.61
C ASP A 173 -6.46 16.00 1.28
N ASP A 174 -7.61 15.80 1.92
CA ASP A 174 -7.98 14.55 2.57
C ASP A 174 -9.05 13.85 1.74
N TYR A 175 -8.66 12.78 1.03
CA TYR A 175 -9.57 12.01 0.18
C TYR A 175 -10.75 11.40 0.94
N ASN A 176 -10.73 11.33 2.28
CA ASN A 176 -11.88 10.90 3.09
C ASN A 176 -12.98 11.97 3.14
N LYS A 177 -12.68 13.23 2.85
CA LYS A 177 -13.64 14.34 2.80
C LYS A 177 -14.39 14.39 1.46
N GLU A 178 -15.29 15.34 1.32
CA GLU A 178 -16.01 15.59 0.08
C GLU A 178 -15.05 16.03 -1.02
N TRP A 179 -15.15 15.43 -2.21
CA TRP A 179 -14.29 15.78 -3.33
C TRP A 179 -14.85 17.01 -4.05
N THR A 180 -13.97 17.97 -4.34
CA THR A 180 -14.35 19.23 -5.03
C THR A 180 -14.03 19.21 -6.53
N TYR A 181 -13.56 18.07 -7.04
CA TYR A 181 -13.21 17.91 -8.45
C TYR A 181 -14.45 17.85 -9.33
N ASN A 182 -14.29 18.31 -10.58
CA ASN A 182 -15.33 18.18 -11.59
C ASN A 182 -15.64 16.70 -11.86
N SER A 183 -16.91 16.38 -12.10
CA SER A 183 -17.29 15.07 -12.64
C SER A 183 -16.67 14.87 -14.02
N ASN A 184 -16.36 13.62 -14.37
CA ASN A 184 -15.80 13.24 -15.67
C ASN A 184 -14.54 14.05 -16.07
N PHE A 185 -13.60 14.20 -15.15
CA PHE A 185 -12.42 15.06 -15.33
C PHE A 185 -11.11 14.29 -15.52
N PHE A 186 -10.88 13.23 -14.75
CA PHE A 186 -9.62 12.49 -14.76
C PHE A 186 -9.65 11.34 -15.77
N ASP A 187 -8.66 11.30 -16.65
CA ASP A 187 -8.41 10.15 -17.54
C ASP A 187 -7.85 8.97 -16.75
N PHE A 188 -7.11 9.26 -15.67
CA PHE A 188 -6.53 8.26 -14.79
C PHE A 188 -6.58 8.68 -13.31
N ILE A 189 -7.00 7.75 -12.45
CA ILE A 189 -6.99 7.90 -10.99
C ILE A 189 -6.11 6.78 -10.43
N HIS A 190 -5.01 7.15 -9.79
CA HIS A 190 -4.04 6.24 -9.20
C HIS A 190 -4.12 6.27 -7.66
N LEU A 191 -4.00 5.09 -7.07
CA LEU A 191 -3.93 4.88 -5.63
C LEU A 191 -2.87 3.82 -5.36
N ARG A 192 -2.02 4.03 -4.34
CA ARG A 192 -1.09 2.99 -3.91
C ARG A 192 -0.83 3.04 -2.42
N TRP A 193 -0.99 1.88 -1.78
CA TRP A 193 -0.73 1.67 -0.36
C TRP A 193 -1.48 2.65 0.57
N LEU A 194 -2.81 2.59 0.52
CA LEU A 194 -3.71 3.39 1.36
C LEU A 194 -4.52 2.52 2.35
N SER A 195 -4.25 1.21 2.43
CA SER A 195 -4.81 0.35 3.47
C SER A 195 -4.57 0.93 4.88
N GLY A 196 -5.62 0.91 5.72
CA GLY A 196 -5.57 1.50 7.05
C GLY A 196 -5.72 3.02 7.11
N THR A 197 -6.04 3.69 6.00
CA THR A 197 -6.14 5.17 5.95
C THR A 197 -7.47 5.69 5.37
N VAL A 198 -8.25 4.81 4.73
CA VAL A 198 -9.55 5.13 4.13
C VAL A 198 -10.70 4.66 5.04
N LYS A 199 -11.59 5.58 5.42
CA LYS A 199 -12.74 5.31 6.32
C LYS A 199 -13.80 4.42 5.67
N ASP A 200 -14.09 4.69 4.40
CA ASP A 200 -15.15 4.02 3.62
C ASP A 200 -14.67 3.84 2.19
N TRP A 201 -14.18 2.63 1.89
CA TRP A 201 -13.69 2.29 0.57
C TRP A 201 -14.77 2.33 -0.52
N PRO A 202 -15.96 1.71 -0.36
CA PRO A 202 -17.06 1.87 -1.31
C PRO A 202 -17.38 3.34 -1.64
N ALA A 203 -17.45 4.22 -0.64
CA ALA A 203 -17.68 5.65 -0.85
C ALA A 203 -16.53 6.31 -1.62
N LEU A 204 -15.27 5.97 -1.31
CA LEU A 204 -14.11 6.48 -2.02
C LEU A 204 -14.11 6.06 -3.50
N TYR A 205 -14.37 4.79 -3.81
CA TYR A 205 -14.46 4.33 -5.20
C TYR A 205 -15.63 4.95 -5.95
N LYS A 206 -16.74 5.24 -5.27
CA LYS A 206 -17.88 5.95 -5.87
C LYS A 206 -17.52 7.40 -6.24
N LYS A 207 -16.78 8.11 -5.38
CA LYS A 207 -16.24 9.45 -5.71
C LYS A 207 -15.25 9.37 -6.88
N ALA A 208 -14.35 8.39 -6.86
CA ALA A 208 -13.44 8.13 -7.97
C ALA A 208 -14.19 7.88 -9.29
N TYR A 209 -15.26 7.07 -9.25
CA TYR A 209 -16.10 6.83 -10.42
C TYR A 209 -16.76 8.11 -10.95
N GLN A 210 -17.26 8.98 -10.08
CA GLN A 210 -17.87 10.26 -10.49
C GLN A 210 -16.86 11.18 -11.18
N CYS A 211 -15.65 11.27 -10.68
CA CYS A 211 -14.60 12.14 -11.21
C CYS A 211 -13.83 11.52 -12.39
N CYS A 212 -13.86 10.20 -12.56
CA CYS A 212 -13.27 9.52 -13.72
C CYS A 212 -14.03 9.87 -14.99
N LYS A 213 -13.32 10.18 -16.08
CA LYS A 213 -13.88 10.39 -17.42
C LYS A 213 -14.49 9.09 -17.95
N PRO A 214 -15.58 9.14 -18.75
CA PRO A 214 -16.00 8.01 -19.56
C PRO A 214 -14.84 7.48 -20.41
N GLY A 215 -14.59 6.17 -20.35
CA GLY A 215 -13.43 5.53 -20.96
C GLY A 215 -12.12 5.62 -20.18
N GLY A 216 -12.07 6.45 -19.12
CA GLY A 216 -10.93 6.58 -18.22
C GLY A 216 -10.80 5.40 -17.25
N TYR A 217 -9.70 5.39 -16.50
CA TYR A 217 -9.33 4.28 -15.63
C TYR A 217 -9.08 4.70 -14.19
N ILE A 218 -9.34 3.77 -13.28
CA ILE A 218 -8.79 3.76 -11.92
C ILE A 218 -7.81 2.59 -11.83
N GLU A 219 -6.69 2.77 -11.13
CA GLU A 219 -5.80 1.70 -10.72
C GLU A 219 -5.43 1.87 -9.25
N HIS A 220 -5.56 0.78 -8.50
CA HIS A 220 -5.20 0.72 -7.09
C HIS A 220 -4.30 -0.50 -6.84
N MET A 221 -3.15 -0.27 -6.20
CA MET A 221 -2.25 -1.33 -5.75
C MET A 221 -2.02 -1.27 -4.25
N ASP A 222 -2.30 -2.36 -3.53
CA ASP A 222 -2.13 -2.44 -2.07
C ASP A 222 -1.60 -3.81 -1.61
N ALA A 223 -1.01 -3.85 -0.43
CA ALA A 223 -0.50 -5.06 0.20
C ALA A 223 -1.63 -5.86 0.85
N SER A 224 -1.46 -7.18 0.94
CA SER A 224 -2.37 -8.07 1.67
C SER A 224 -2.37 -7.85 3.19
N GLY A 225 -1.41 -7.09 3.72
CA GLY A 225 -1.18 -6.89 5.15
C GLY A 225 -0.73 -8.14 5.91
N THR A 226 -0.98 -9.34 5.38
CA THR A 226 -0.62 -10.63 6.00
C THR A 226 0.66 -11.18 5.38
N VAL A 227 1.63 -11.52 6.23
CA VAL A 227 2.87 -12.21 5.83
C VAL A 227 2.56 -13.67 5.53
N LEU A 228 3.06 -14.15 4.40
CA LEU A 228 2.89 -15.51 3.93
C LEU A 228 4.25 -16.17 3.66
N SER A 229 4.24 -17.49 3.57
CA SER A 229 5.38 -18.33 3.18
C SER A 229 4.84 -19.61 2.53
N ASP A 230 5.35 -19.98 1.36
CA ASP A 230 4.86 -21.16 0.63
C ASP A 230 5.33 -22.48 1.24
N ASP A 231 6.49 -22.47 1.90
CA ASP A 231 7.15 -23.65 2.44
C ASP A 231 6.90 -23.87 3.95
N GLY A 232 6.10 -22.98 4.56
CA GLY A 232 5.81 -23.02 5.99
C GLY A 232 7.00 -22.63 6.86
N SER A 233 8.04 -21.99 6.30
CA SER A 233 9.18 -21.50 7.08
C SER A 233 8.75 -20.46 8.12
N VAL A 234 7.66 -19.73 7.87
CA VAL A 234 7.10 -18.73 8.80
C VAL A 234 5.90 -19.31 9.58
N ASP A 235 6.15 -19.71 10.83
CA ASP A 235 5.14 -20.14 11.81
C ASP A 235 4.51 -18.96 12.59
N ASN A 236 3.18 -18.87 12.60
CA ASN A 236 2.40 -17.82 13.26
C ASN A 236 2.33 -17.90 14.80
N LYS A 237 2.88 -18.94 15.43
CA LYS A 237 2.96 -19.05 16.89
C LYS A 237 4.34 -18.73 17.43
N ILE A 238 5.33 -18.69 16.55
CA ILE A 238 6.74 -18.61 16.91
C ILE A 238 7.32 -17.28 16.43
N HIS A 239 7.04 -16.91 15.19
CA HIS A 239 7.75 -15.82 14.54
C HIS A 239 7.04 -14.47 14.71
N ALA A 240 7.81 -13.44 15.03
CA ALA A 240 7.37 -12.05 15.11
C ALA A 240 6.84 -11.55 13.76
N ILE A 241 7.51 -11.85 12.65
CA ILE A 241 7.11 -11.43 11.30
C ILE A 241 5.73 -11.95 10.92
N ALA A 242 5.34 -13.12 11.43
CA ALA A 242 4.01 -13.69 11.20
C ALA A 242 2.90 -12.94 11.96
N GLN A 243 3.24 -12.21 13.04
CA GLN A 243 2.28 -11.40 13.78
C GLN A 243 1.95 -10.08 13.10
N TRP A 244 2.72 -9.64 12.10
CA TRP A 244 2.49 -8.38 11.39
C TRP A 244 1.02 -8.21 10.97
N GLY A 245 0.49 -9.16 10.17
CA GLY A 245 -0.90 -9.10 9.70
C GLY A 245 -1.94 -9.08 10.82
N PRO A 246 -1.95 -10.06 11.75
CA PRO A 246 -2.86 -10.06 12.89
C PRO A 246 -2.85 -8.76 13.72
N MET A 247 -1.68 -8.15 13.92
CA MET A 247 -1.58 -6.89 14.69
C MET A 247 -2.15 -5.71 13.91
N TRP A 248 -1.86 -5.62 12.61
CA TRP A 248 -2.46 -4.59 11.75
C TRP A 248 -3.98 -4.71 11.69
N GLN A 249 -4.50 -5.92 11.56
CA GLN A 249 -5.94 -6.20 11.57
C GLN A 249 -6.60 -5.76 12.89
N GLU A 250 -5.99 -6.10 14.03
CA GLU A 250 -6.51 -5.65 15.34
C GLU A 250 -6.40 -4.13 15.52
N GLY A 251 -5.30 -3.53 15.06
CA GLY A 251 -5.10 -2.08 15.05
C GLY A 251 -6.16 -1.36 14.23
N GLY A 252 -6.32 -1.75 12.96
CA GLY A 252 -7.36 -1.26 12.04
C GLY A 252 -8.77 -1.36 12.62
N ARG A 253 -9.09 -2.51 13.24
CA ARG A 253 -10.39 -2.73 13.91
C ARG A 253 -10.64 -1.73 15.04
N ARG A 254 -9.61 -1.32 15.80
CA ARG A 254 -9.75 -0.37 16.92
C ARG A 254 -9.94 1.07 16.45
N ILE A 255 -9.28 1.46 15.36
CA ILE A 255 -9.39 2.82 14.79
C ILE A 255 -10.52 2.95 13.75
N GLY A 256 -11.12 1.84 13.34
CA GLY A 256 -12.22 1.80 12.37
C GLY A 256 -11.78 1.94 10.91
N TYR A 257 -10.55 1.53 10.59
CA TYR A 257 -10.03 1.50 9.22
C TYR A 257 -9.82 0.07 8.73
N GLU A 258 -10.23 -0.20 7.50
CA GLU A 258 -9.96 -1.48 6.86
C GLU A 258 -8.51 -1.55 6.39
N VAL A 259 -7.83 -2.63 6.77
CA VAL A 259 -6.40 -2.87 6.51
C VAL A 259 -6.18 -4.10 5.64
N ASP A 260 -7.19 -4.98 5.49
CA ASP A 260 -7.10 -6.17 4.66
C ASP A 260 -8.05 -6.07 3.47
N LEU A 261 -7.50 -5.53 2.38
CA LEU A 261 -8.21 -5.39 1.11
C LEU A 261 -8.12 -6.66 0.25
N HIS A 262 -7.17 -7.54 0.54
CA HIS A 262 -6.84 -8.71 -0.28
C HIS A 262 -7.75 -9.88 0.02
N SER A 263 -7.88 -10.28 1.29
CA SER A 263 -8.61 -11.50 1.66
C SER A 263 -10.10 -11.42 1.34
N THR A 264 -10.63 -10.20 1.33
CA THR A 264 -12.04 -9.88 1.04
C THR A 264 -12.29 -9.53 -0.43
N ASN A 265 -11.25 -9.43 -1.26
CA ASN A 265 -11.32 -8.87 -2.63
C ASN A 265 -12.03 -7.51 -2.65
N LEU A 266 -11.73 -6.66 -1.66
CA LEU A 266 -12.46 -5.42 -1.43
C LEU A 266 -12.36 -4.50 -2.63
N MET A 267 -11.16 -4.35 -3.18
CA MET A 267 -10.87 -3.43 -4.28
C MET A 267 -11.76 -3.73 -5.49
N GLU A 268 -11.77 -4.98 -5.94
CA GLU A 268 -12.55 -5.43 -7.09
C GLU A 268 -14.06 -5.26 -6.86
N ASN A 269 -14.52 -5.70 -5.68
CA ASN A 269 -15.95 -5.68 -5.36
C ASN A 269 -16.47 -4.24 -5.26
N ALA A 270 -15.74 -3.37 -4.59
CA ALA A 270 -16.14 -1.98 -4.39
C ALA A 270 -15.97 -1.13 -5.67
N MET A 271 -14.96 -1.38 -6.50
CA MET A 271 -14.87 -0.77 -7.84
C MET A 271 -16.05 -1.20 -8.73
N LYS A 272 -16.44 -2.48 -8.68
CA LYS A 272 -17.61 -2.99 -9.41
C LYS A 272 -18.91 -2.33 -8.93
N GLU A 273 -19.09 -2.22 -7.61
CA GLU A 273 -20.25 -1.58 -7.01
C GLU A 273 -20.34 -0.09 -7.38
N ALA A 274 -19.20 0.60 -7.45
CA ALA A 274 -19.13 1.99 -7.88
C ALA A 274 -19.54 2.20 -9.35
N GLY A 275 -19.55 1.14 -10.16
CA GLY A 275 -19.96 1.15 -11.57
C GLY A 275 -18.82 0.98 -12.57
N PHE A 276 -17.59 0.76 -12.12
CA PHE A 276 -16.50 0.45 -13.04
C PHE A 276 -16.70 -0.92 -13.70
N VAL A 277 -16.22 -1.03 -14.94
CA VAL A 277 -16.26 -2.22 -15.79
C VAL A 277 -14.84 -2.64 -16.19
N ASN A 278 -14.70 -3.75 -16.92
CA ASN A 278 -13.39 -4.24 -17.40
C ASN A 278 -12.35 -4.38 -16.29
N ILE A 279 -12.79 -4.87 -15.12
CA ILE A 279 -11.96 -5.02 -13.92
C ILE A 279 -10.92 -6.11 -14.15
N VAL A 280 -9.66 -5.81 -13.91
CA VAL A 280 -8.53 -6.74 -13.98
C VAL A 280 -7.78 -6.71 -12.66
N THR A 281 -7.56 -7.90 -12.09
CA THR A 281 -6.77 -8.11 -10.88
C THR A 281 -5.47 -8.82 -11.23
N LYS A 282 -4.36 -8.37 -10.64
CA LYS A 282 -3.08 -9.08 -10.66
C LYS A 282 -2.45 -9.10 -9.27
N ASP A 283 -2.01 -10.27 -8.86
CA ASP A 283 -1.30 -10.47 -7.60
C ASP A 283 0.20 -10.62 -7.84
N TYR A 284 0.98 -9.84 -7.12
CA TYR A 284 2.44 -9.83 -7.15
C TYR A 284 2.98 -10.33 -5.81
N LYS A 285 3.83 -11.36 -5.86
CA LYS A 285 4.55 -11.84 -4.68
C LYS A 285 5.75 -10.93 -4.46
N VAL A 286 5.87 -10.35 -3.26
CA VAL A 286 6.95 -9.42 -2.90
C VAL A 286 7.66 -9.94 -1.65
N PRO A 287 8.89 -10.48 -1.78
CA PRO A 287 9.66 -10.96 -0.64
C PRO A 287 9.96 -9.85 0.37
N LEU A 288 10.01 -10.20 1.64
CA LEU A 288 10.31 -9.25 2.73
C LEU A 288 11.80 -9.17 3.07
N SER A 289 12.60 -10.09 2.52
CA SER A 289 14.06 -10.11 2.66
C SER A 289 14.70 -10.83 1.47
N PRO A 290 16.03 -10.71 1.25
CA PRO A 290 16.69 -11.19 0.04
C PRO A 290 16.98 -12.71 0.08
N TRP A 291 15.96 -13.52 0.38
CA TRP A 291 16.08 -14.98 0.48
C TRP A 291 15.92 -15.69 -0.87
N SER A 292 15.30 -15.05 -1.87
CA SER A 292 15.05 -15.69 -3.16
C SER A 292 16.34 -15.89 -3.96
N LYS A 293 16.44 -17.00 -4.68
CA LYS A 293 17.51 -17.26 -5.66
C LYS A 293 17.29 -16.56 -7.00
N ASP A 294 16.04 -16.18 -7.30
CA ASP A 294 15.75 -15.38 -8.48
C ASP A 294 16.29 -13.95 -8.28
N LYS A 295 17.05 -13.43 -9.26
CA LYS A 295 17.77 -12.16 -9.12
C LYS A 295 16.81 -10.98 -8.86
N LYS A 296 15.70 -10.91 -9.60
CA LYS A 296 14.71 -9.81 -9.46
C LYS A 296 14.04 -9.89 -8.10
N MET A 297 13.63 -11.09 -7.68
CA MET A 297 12.96 -11.30 -6.39
C MET A 297 13.91 -11.08 -5.21
N ASN A 298 15.20 -11.40 -5.36
CA ASN A 298 16.23 -11.11 -4.38
C ASN A 298 16.41 -9.60 -4.19
N GLU A 299 16.55 -8.87 -5.30
CA GLU A 299 16.67 -7.41 -5.32
C GLU A 299 15.42 -6.74 -4.72
N LEU A 300 14.23 -7.21 -5.09
CA LEU A 300 12.97 -6.75 -4.54
C LEU A 300 12.90 -6.94 -3.02
N GLY A 301 13.30 -8.12 -2.54
CA GLY A 301 13.36 -8.43 -1.12
C GLY A 301 14.40 -7.61 -0.36
N LEU A 302 15.54 -7.30 -0.99
CA LEU A 302 16.56 -6.43 -0.41
C LEU A 302 16.02 -5.02 -0.19
N TYR A 303 15.42 -4.41 -1.22
CA TYR A 303 14.90 -3.04 -1.09
C TYR A 303 13.70 -2.94 -0.15
N LEU A 304 12.82 -3.96 -0.12
CA LEU A 304 11.73 -3.96 0.86
C LEU A 304 12.25 -4.15 2.30
N TYR A 305 13.26 -4.99 2.50
CA TYR A 305 13.95 -5.12 3.79
C TYR A 305 14.53 -3.78 4.26
N VAL A 306 15.21 -3.05 3.36
CA VAL A 306 15.77 -1.71 3.65
C VAL A 306 14.65 -0.71 3.96
N ALA A 307 13.58 -0.67 3.15
CA ALA A 307 12.43 0.21 3.39
C ALA A 307 11.80 -0.05 4.76
N MET A 308 11.51 -1.31 5.10
CA MET A 308 10.97 -1.65 6.42
C MET A 308 11.95 -1.20 7.51
N GLY A 309 13.22 -1.58 7.42
CA GLY A 309 14.25 -1.20 8.39
C GLY A 309 14.38 0.31 8.60
N GLN A 310 14.11 1.10 7.55
CA GLN A 310 14.19 2.56 7.61
C GLN A 310 13.18 3.17 8.58
N ASP A 311 11.95 2.65 8.72
CA ASP A 311 10.98 3.21 9.67
C ASP A 311 10.02 2.24 10.36
N LEU A 312 10.52 1.08 10.80
CA LEU A 312 9.74 0.17 11.66
C LEU A 312 9.25 0.86 12.94
N ASP A 313 10.08 1.68 13.59
CA ASP A 313 9.73 2.32 14.86
C ASP A 313 8.55 3.29 14.70
N GLY A 314 8.55 4.15 13.67
CA GLY A 314 7.48 5.14 13.48
C GLY A 314 6.12 4.49 13.31
N ILE A 315 6.08 3.48 12.45
CA ILE A 315 4.87 2.70 12.13
C ILE A 315 4.35 1.96 13.36
N LEU A 316 5.23 1.23 14.06
CA LEU A 316 4.82 0.36 15.16
C LEU A 316 4.54 1.12 16.45
N GLN A 317 5.22 2.23 16.73
CA GLN A 317 4.96 3.01 17.95
C GLN A 317 3.54 3.60 17.98
N PHE A 318 3.04 4.09 16.84
CA PHE A 318 1.66 4.58 16.78
C PHE A 318 0.67 3.43 16.96
N MET A 319 0.77 2.40 16.12
CA MET A 319 -0.22 1.32 16.10
C MET A 319 -0.17 0.51 17.41
N PHE A 320 1.02 0.14 17.89
CA PHE A 320 1.11 -0.79 19.01
C PHE A 320 1.04 -0.04 20.33
N GLY A 321 1.67 1.13 20.41
CA GLY A 321 1.65 1.97 21.61
C GLY A 321 0.30 2.65 21.80
N LYS A 322 -0.06 3.58 20.90
CA LYS A 322 -1.26 4.41 21.06
C LYS A 322 -2.55 3.63 20.87
N VAL A 323 -2.63 2.77 19.85
CA VAL A 323 -3.88 2.05 19.51
C VAL A 323 -4.02 0.75 20.30
N MET A 324 -2.95 -0.05 20.41
CA MET A 324 -3.02 -1.35 21.07
C MET A 324 -2.73 -1.32 22.58
N GLY A 325 -2.06 -0.27 23.06
CA GLY A 325 -1.73 -0.07 24.48
C GLY A 325 -0.46 -0.76 24.95
N TRP A 326 0.43 -1.15 24.03
CA TRP A 326 1.72 -1.74 24.38
C TRP A 326 2.65 -0.69 24.97
N THR A 327 3.48 -1.10 25.90
CA THR A 327 4.57 -0.30 26.44
C THR A 327 5.68 -0.13 25.40
N THR A 328 6.45 0.95 25.50
CA THR A 328 7.62 1.18 24.64
C THR A 328 8.62 0.02 24.71
N GLU A 329 8.76 -0.62 25.88
CA GLU A 329 9.63 -1.79 26.07
C GLU A 329 9.14 -3.00 25.26
N GLU A 330 7.85 -3.35 25.35
CA GLU A 330 7.26 -4.45 24.58
C GLU A 330 7.41 -4.23 23.06
N ILE A 331 7.20 -3.00 22.59
CA ILE A 331 7.36 -2.63 21.18
C ILE A 331 8.82 -2.80 20.75
N ASN A 332 9.77 -2.32 21.55
CA ASN A 332 11.19 -2.43 21.23
C ASN A 332 11.65 -3.89 21.16
N ILE A 333 11.19 -4.74 22.08
CA ILE A 333 11.52 -6.17 22.06
C ILE A 333 10.94 -6.84 20.81
N TYR A 334 9.68 -6.57 20.47
CA TYR A 334 9.07 -7.08 19.24
C TYR A 334 9.84 -6.64 17.99
N ILE A 335 10.25 -5.37 17.90
CA ILE A 335 11.04 -4.84 16.79
C ILE A 335 12.37 -5.58 16.65
N LYS A 336 13.04 -5.92 17.75
CA LYS A 336 14.30 -6.68 17.72
C LYS A 336 14.11 -8.10 17.20
N HIS A 337 13.03 -8.79 17.59
CA HIS A 337 12.69 -10.10 17.01
C HIS A 337 12.37 -9.99 15.52
N LEU A 338 11.56 -9.01 15.12
CA LEU A 338 11.23 -8.78 13.72
C LEU A 338 12.47 -8.48 12.87
N GLN A 339 13.38 -7.64 13.36
CA GLN A 339 14.66 -7.34 12.69
C GLN A 339 15.54 -8.57 12.53
N LYS A 340 15.62 -9.43 13.57
CA LYS A 340 16.37 -10.70 13.51
C LYS A 340 15.78 -11.64 12.46
N GLU A 341 14.46 -11.78 12.43
CA GLU A 341 13.76 -12.65 11.48
C GLU A 341 13.84 -12.14 10.04
N LEU A 342 13.75 -10.83 9.83
CA LEU A 342 13.95 -10.21 8.51
C LEU A 342 15.35 -10.48 7.94
N LYS A 343 16.39 -10.54 8.79
CA LYS A 343 17.75 -10.90 8.38
C LYS A 343 17.93 -12.41 8.12
N ASN A 344 17.05 -13.25 8.67
CA ASN A 344 17.16 -14.69 8.56
C ASN A 344 16.67 -15.19 7.19
N THR A 345 17.61 -15.50 6.31
CA THR A 345 17.32 -16.01 4.95
C THR A 345 16.86 -17.46 4.89
N THR A 346 16.77 -18.16 6.02
CA THR A 346 16.08 -19.46 6.11
C THR A 346 14.56 -19.32 6.22
N LEU A 347 14.09 -18.12 6.59
CA LEU A 347 12.70 -17.75 6.49
C LEU A 347 12.43 -17.21 5.09
N HIS A 348 11.31 -17.59 4.50
CA HIS A 348 10.89 -17.15 3.16
C HIS A 348 9.61 -16.29 3.20
N PRO A 349 9.60 -15.18 3.97
CA PRO A 349 8.43 -14.33 4.12
C PRO A 349 8.17 -13.48 2.87
N TYR A 350 6.91 -13.30 2.51
CA TYR A 350 6.48 -12.36 1.48
C TYR A 350 5.10 -11.75 1.78
N PHE A 351 4.82 -10.60 1.17
CA PHE A 351 3.46 -10.08 1.00
C PHE A 351 2.93 -10.39 -0.40
N ILE A 352 1.61 -10.44 -0.54
CA ILE A 352 0.97 -10.30 -1.84
C ILE A 352 0.59 -8.85 -2.01
N TYR A 353 1.09 -8.20 -3.06
CA TYR A 353 0.59 -6.91 -3.51
C TYR A 353 -0.41 -7.15 -4.63
N ARG A 354 -1.64 -6.72 -4.41
CA ARG A 354 -2.69 -6.82 -5.42
C ARG A 354 -2.86 -5.49 -6.10
N MET A 355 -2.78 -5.51 -7.42
CA MET A 355 -3.14 -4.40 -8.28
C MET A 355 -4.48 -4.71 -8.95
N VAL A 356 -5.41 -3.76 -8.87
CA VAL A 356 -6.68 -3.79 -9.58
C VAL A 356 -6.80 -2.53 -10.41
N TYR A 357 -7.05 -2.69 -11.71
CA TYR A 357 -7.51 -1.58 -12.54
C TYR A 357 -8.90 -1.85 -13.09
N ALA A 358 -9.64 -0.77 -13.30
CA ALA A 358 -10.99 -0.82 -13.84
C ALA A 358 -11.29 0.42 -14.69
N GLN A 359 -12.19 0.27 -15.65
CA GLN A 359 -12.54 1.32 -16.60
C GLN A 359 -13.93 1.88 -16.29
N LYS A 360 -14.11 3.20 -16.41
CA LYS A 360 -15.46 3.77 -16.49
C LYS A 360 -16.00 3.58 -17.90
N LEU A 361 -17.24 3.09 -18.02
CA LEU A 361 -17.84 2.85 -19.33
C LEU A 361 -17.89 4.14 -20.16
N LEU A 362 -17.72 4.01 -21.49
CA LEU A 362 -17.93 5.11 -22.42
C LEU A 362 -19.38 5.58 -22.35
N ASP A 363 -19.60 6.90 -22.44
CA ASP A 363 -20.93 7.44 -22.68
C ASP A 363 -21.36 6.98 -24.09
N THR A 364 -22.47 6.25 -24.17
CA THR A 364 -23.06 5.76 -25.43
C THR A 364 -23.79 6.84 -26.20
#